data_AF-A0A938FUI5-F1
#
_entry.id   AF-A0A938FUI5-F1
#
_cell.length_a   1.000
_cell.length_b   1.000
_cell.length_c   1.000
_cell.angle_alpha   90.00
_cell.angle_beta   90.00
_cell.angle_gamma   90.00
#
_symmetry.space_group_name_H-M   'P 1'
#
loop_
_entity.id
_entity.type
_entity.pdbx_description
1 polymer ?
#
loop_
_entity_poly.entity_id
_entity_poly.type
_entity_poly.pdbx_seq_one_letter_code
_entity_poly.pdbx_strand_id
1 'polypeptide(L)'
;MRMPPELSPIPKLTRRELFQVGATTFAGYHLLPMLRPLGVNAADKVTPRGSAEFCIFLFLVGGPPQLDTFDIKEGKWTPPDFDIRTITPDIRMPYALFPKLSA
;
A
#
# COMPACT_ATOMS: atom_id res chain seq x y z
N MET A 1 -43.10 -13.39 18.02
CA MET A 1 -42.37 -14.59 17.57
C MET A 1 -42.91 -14.99 16.21
N ARG A 2 -42.18 -14.69 15.13
CA ARG A 2 -42.64 -14.95 13.76
C ARG A 2 -42.37 -16.42 13.46
N MET A 3 -43.42 -17.21 13.18
CA MET A 3 -43.25 -18.62 12.80
C MET A 3 -42.36 -18.71 11.55
N PRO A 4 -41.40 -19.65 11.50
CA PRO A 4 -40.62 -19.88 10.30
C PRO A 4 -41.56 -20.42 9.21
N PRO A 5 -41.49 -19.89 7.97
CA PRO A 5 -42.22 -20.47 6.86
C PRO A 5 -41.73 -21.89 6.62
N GLU A 6 -42.66 -22.82 6.39
CA GLU A 6 -42.43 -24.15 5.82
C GLU A 6 -41.34 -24.08 4.73
N LEU A 7 -40.25 -24.81 4.92
CA LEU A 7 -39.13 -24.90 3.98
C LEU A 7 -39.64 -25.56 2.70
N SER A 8 -39.99 -24.75 1.71
CA SER A 8 -40.24 -25.23 0.36
C SER A 8 -38.99 -25.98 -0.13
N PRO A 9 -39.12 -27.19 -0.71
CA PRO A 9 -37.98 -27.97 -1.21
C PRO A 9 -37.25 -27.28 -2.37
N ILE A 10 -37.82 -26.21 -2.90
CA ILE A 10 -37.25 -25.38 -3.95
C ILE A 10 -36.69 -24.12 -3.29
N PRO A 11 -35.37 -23.86 -3.33
CA PRO A 11 -34.82 -22.63 -2.81
C PRO A 11 -35.40 -21.44 -3.57
N LYS A 12 -36.11 -20.55 -2.86
CA LYS A 12 -36.71 -19.34 -3.43
C LYS A 12 -35.96 -18.13 -2.90
N LEU A 13 -35.20 -17.47 -3.78
CA LEU A 13 -34.68 -16.13 -3.49
C LEU A 13 -35.82 -15.12 -3.63
N THR A 14 -36.04 -14.30 -2.60
CA THR A 14 -36.87 -13.12 -2.75
C THR A 14 -36.22 -12.13 -3.73
N ARG A 15 -37.00 -11.22 -4.33
CA ARG A 15 -36.45 -10.18 -5.22
C ARG A 15 -35.32 -9.39 -4.55
N ARG A 16 -35.47 -9.09 -3.26
CA ARG A 16 -34.47 -8.37 -2.47
C ARG A 16 -33.19 -9.18 -2.31
N GLU A 17 -33.31 -10.46 -1.95
CA GLU A 17 -32.15 -11.35 -1.80
C GLU A 17 -31.44 -11.56 -3.14
N LEU A 18 -32.18 -11.66 -4.24
CA LEU A 18 -31.61 -11.74 -5.59
C LEU A 18 -30.73 -10.51 -5.89
N PHE A 19 -31.23 -9.30 -5.66
CA PHE A 19 -30.45 -8.08 -5.88
C PHE A 19 -29.28 -7.96 -4.91
N GLN A 20 -29.45 -8.35 -3.65
CA GLN A 20 -28.39 -8.30 -2.66
C GLN A 20 -27.24 -9.25 -3.02
N VAL A 21 -27.54 -10.51 -3.29
CA VAL A 21 -26.52 -11.50 -3.68
C VAL A 21 -25.88 -11.13 -5.01
N GLY A 22 -26.68 -10.73 -6.01
CA GLY A 22 -26.19 -10.33 -7.34
C GLY A 22 -25.24 -9.12 -7.28
N ALA A 23 -25.65 -8.06 -6.59
CA ALA A 23 -24.83 -6.85 -6.44
C ALA A 23 -23.55 -7.12 -5.66
N THR A 24 -23.63 -7.88 -4.56
CA THR A 24 -22.44 -8.20 -3.74
C THR A 24 -21.45 -9.07 -4.51
N THR A 25 -21.95 -10.03 -5.30
CA THR A 25 -21.11 -10.88 -6.16
C THR A 25 -20.44 -10.08 -7.26
N PHE A 26 -21.18 -9.20 -7.94
CA PHE A 26 -20.64 -8.36 -9.00
C PHE A 26 -19.60 -7.36 -8.47
N ALA A 27 -19.92 -6.65 -7.37
CA ALA A 27 -19.00 -5.72 -6.74
C ALA A 27 -17.74 -6.43 -6.21
N GLY A 28 -17.91 -7.58 -5.55
CA GLY A 28 -16.79 -8.40 -5.07
C GLY A 28 -15.88 -8.87 -6.20
N TYR A 29 -16.45 -9.34 -7.31
CA TYR A 29 -15.69 -9.73 -8.50
C TYR A 29 -14.93 -8.56 -9.12
N HIS A 30 -15.58 -7.39 -9.24
CA HIS A 30 -14.96 -6.21 -9.83
C HIS A 30 -13.81 -5.66 -8.98
N LEU A 31 -13.90 -5.75 -7.66
CA LEU A 31 -12.87 -5.28 -6.72
C LEU A 31 -11.78 -6.32 -6.44
N LEU A 32 -11.97 -7.59 -6.82
CA LEU A 32 -10.99 -8.66 -6.61
C LEU A 32 -9.57 -8.32 -7.10
N PRO A 33 -9.37 -7.62 -8.25
CA PRO A 33 -8.04 -7.19 -8.68
C PRO A 33 -7.34 -6.22 -7.71
N MET A 34 -8.07 -5.48 -6.87
CA MET A 34 -7.46 -4.59 -5.87
C MET A 34 -6.75 -5.34 -4.75
N LEU A 35 -7.11 -6.61 -4.52
CA LEU A 35 -6.39 -7.48 -3.59
C LEU A 35 -5.09 -8.04 -4.18
N ARG A 36 -4.89 -7.92 -5.50
CA ARG A 36 -3.63 -8.33 -6.10
C ARG A 36 -2.58 -7.30 -5.70
N PRO A 37 -1.44 -7.72 -5.13
CA PRO A 37 -0.32 -6.81 -4.96
C PRO A 37 0.03 -6.26 -6.35
N LEU A 38 0.03 -4.93 -6.49
CA LEU A 38 0.57 -4.27 -7.66
C LEU A 38 2.09 -4.49 -7.65
N GLY A 39 2.50 -5.69 -8.07
CA GLY A 39 3.89 -6.08 -8.22
C GLY A 39 4.49 -5.39 -9.43
N VAL A 40 4.45 -4.06 -9.46
CA VAL A 40 5.21 -3.24 -10.39
C VAL A 40 6.67 -3.32 -9.96
N ASN A 41 7.28 -4.46 -10.22
CA ASN A 41 8.70 -4.63 -10.15
C ASN A 41 9.28 -4.11 -11.46
N ALA A 42 10.42 -3.42 -11.40
CA ALA A 42 11.15 -3.07 -12.61
C ALA A 42 11.44 -4.36 -13.38
N ALA A 43 10.80 -4.52 -14.54
CA ALA A 43 10.87 -5.76 -15.33
C ALA A 43 12.27 -5.98 -15.92
N ASP A 44 13.01 -4.89 -16.13
CA ASP A 44 14.37 -4.91 -16.67
C ASP A 44 15.44 -4.75 -15.60
N LYS A 45 16.50 -5.57 -15.75
CA LYS A 45 17.75 -5.38 -15.01
C LYS A 45 18.51 -4.23 -15.66
N VAL A 46 18.32 -3.03 -15.13
CA VAL A 46 19.05 -1.83 -15.57
C VAL A 46 20.19 -1.56 -14.60
N THR A 47 21.40 -1.30 -15.12
CA THR A 47 22.51 -0.75 -14.34
C THR A 47 22.50 0.77 -14.48
N PRO A 48 22.08 1.53 -13.46
CA PRO A 48 22.03 2.98 -13.54
C PRO A 48 23.44 3.55 -13.71
N ARG A 49 23.60 4.55 -14.59
CA ARG A 49 24.89 5.20 -14.87
C ARG A 49 25.36 6.15 -13.77
N GLY A 50 24.51 6.48 -12.80
CA GLY A 50 24.83 7.43 -11.72
C GLY A 50 24.97 8.88 -12.18
N SER A 51 24.50 9.23 -13.38
CA SER A 51 24.63 10.56 -13.98
C SER A 51 23.28 11.29 -14.14
N ALA A 52 22.31 10.98 -13.27
CA ALA A 52 21.00 11.61 -13.33
C ALA A 52 21.07 13.04 -12.78
N GLU A 53 20.65 14.03 -13.58
CA GLU A 53 20.56 15.44 -13.15
C GLU A 53 19.25 15.71 -12.40
N PHE A 54 18.17 15.00 -12.77
CA PHE A 54 16.84 15.15 -12.19
C PHE A 54 16.26 13.80 -11.75
N CYS A 55 15.65 13.79 -10.57
CA CYS A 55 14.97 12.62 -10.00
C CYS A 55 13.51 12.98 -9.70
N ILE A 56 12.58 12.09 -10.06
CA ILE A 56 11.16 12.21 -9.70
C ILE A 56 10.88 11.27 -8.54
N PHE A 57 10.36 11.81 -7.45
CA PHE A 57 9.87 11.02 -6.32
C PHE A 57 8.37 10.77 -6.47
N LEU A 58 7.98 9.50 -6.49
CA LEU A 58 6.59 9.06 -6.56
C LEU A 58 6.14 8.60 -5.17
N PHE A 59 5.27 9.37 -4.53
CA PHE A 59 4.71 9.03 -3.23
C PHE A 59 3.48 8.12 -3.40
N LEU A 60 3.71 6.83 -3.21
CA LEU A 60 2.65 5.83 -3.25
C LEU A 60 1.94 5.73 -1.90
N VAL A 61 0.63 5.45 -1.94
CA VAL A 61 -0.15 5.19 -0.73
C VAL A 61 0.38 3.95 -0.03
N GLY A 62 0.74 4.07 1.25
CA GLY A 62 1.30 3.00 2.08
C GLY A 62 2.83 3.00 2.20
N GLY A 63 3.53 3.90 1.51
CA GLY A 63 4.96 4.14 1.74
C GLY A 63 5.24 5.12 2.89
N PRO A 64 6.48 5.17 3.39
CA PRO A 64 6.89 6.18 4.36
C PRO A 64 6.82 7.59 3.75
N PRO A 65 6.39 8.62 4.52
CA PRO A 65 6.23 9.98 4.01
C PRO A 65 7.59 10.62 3.68
N GLN A 66 7.57 11.66 2.83
CA GLN A 66 8.78 12.40 2.44
C GLN A 66 9.57 12.94 3.64
N LEU A 67 8.85 13.43 4.65
CA LEU A 67 9.39 14.01 5.88
C LEU A 67 10.11 12.98 6.77
N ASP A 68 9.84 11.70 6.59
CA ASP A 68 10.50 10.62 7.32
C ASP A 68 11.60 9.95 6.49
N THR A 69 11.86 10.45 5.27
CA THR A 69 12.76 9.79 4.32
C THR A 69 13.88 10.72 3.86
N PHE A 70 13.62 11.54 2.84
CA PHE A 70 14.65 12.36 2.18
C PHE A 70 14.79 13.77 2.75
N ASP A 71 13.80 14.27 3.49
CA ASP A 71 13.86 15.57 4.18
C ASP A 71 13.54 15.39 5.67
N ILE A 72 14.42 14.67 6.37
CA ILE A 72 14.16 14.30 7.76
C ILE A 72 14.17 15.54 8.67
N LYS A 73 13.06 15.75 9.37
CA LYS A 73 12.93 16.80 10.39
C LYS A 73 13.04 16.19 11.77
N GLU A 74 14.25 16.26 12.31
CA GLU A 74 14.55 15.71 13.62
C GLU A 74 13.96 16.56 14.74
N GLY A 75 13.40 15.87 15.72
CA GLY A 75 13.00 16.46 16.97
C GLY A 75 12.75 15.41 18.03
N LYS A 76 12.23 15.84 19.18
CA LYS A 76 11.95 14.94 20.31
C LYS A 76 10.92 13.85 19.99
N TRP A 77 10.14 14.04 18.93
CA TRP A 77 9.12 13.12 18.45
C TRP A 77 9.67 12.07 17.48
N THR A 78 10.90 12.21 17.00
CA THR A 78 11.48 11.29 16.03
C THR A 78 11.75 9.94 16.70
N PRO A 79 11.20 8.83 16.17
CA PRO A 79 11.45 7.51 16.73
C PRO A 79 12.95 7.17 16.74
N PRO A 80 13.49 6.62 17.85
CA PRO A 80 14.89 6.22 17.91
C PRO A 80 15.24 5.12 16.91
N ASP A 81 14.23 4.32 16.53
CA ASP A 81 14.35 3.21 15.58
C ASP A 81 14.71 3.66 14.17
N PHE A 82 14.57 4.94 13.83
CA PHE A 82 14.97 5.46 12.51
C PHE A 82 16.49 5.43 12.31
N ASP A 83 17.28 5.38 13.39
CA ASP A 83 18.76 5.35 13.36
C ASP A 83 19.31 6.38 12.37
N ILE A 84 19.09 7.66 12.68
CA ILE A 84 19.41 8.75 11.75
C ILE A 84 20.92 8.98 11.74
N ARG A 85 21.52 8.76 10.57
CA ARG A 85 22.96 8.91 10.35
C ARG A 85 23.24 10.03 9.36
N THR A 86 24.39 10.65 9.52
CA THR A 86 24.93 11.61 8.56
C THR A 86 25.68 10.84 7.49
N ILE A 87 25.16 10.85 6.25
CA ILE A 87 25.79 10.15 5.10
C ILE A 87 26.91 11.04 4.54
N THR A 88 26.55 12.27 4.20
CA THR A 88 27.47 13.33 3.78
C THR A 88 27.30 14.51 4.74
N PRO A 89 28.26 15.45 4.84
CA PRO A 89 28.20 16.54 5.82
C PRO A 89 26.86 17.28 5.87
N ASP A 90 26.18 17.42 4.72
CA ASP A 90 24.91 18.13 4.59
C ASP A 90 23.66 17.23 4.54
N ILE A 91 23.82 15.91 4.48
CA ILE A 91 22.69 14.97 4.28
C ILE A 91 22.62 13.99 5.45
N ARG A 92 21.48 14.04 6.13
CA ARG A 92 21.11 13.09 7.18
C ARG A 92 19.93 12.27 6.72
N MET A 93 19.99 10.96 6.94
CA MET A 93 18.95 10.03 6.53
C MET A 93 18.78 8.89 7.56
N PRO A 94 17.58 8.32 7.65
CA PRO A 94 17.31 7.16 8.50
C PRO A 94 17.98 5.90 7.93
N TYR A 95 18.90 5.31 8.70
CA TYR A 95 19.57 4.07 8.32
C TYR A 95 18.63 2.87 8.30
N ALA A 96 17.67 2.84 9.24
CA ALA A 96 16.74 1.73 9.33
C ALA A 96 15.79 1.61 8.13
N LEU A 97 15.41 2.75 7.52
CA LEU A 97 14.53 2.77 6.35
C LEU A 97 15.27 2.52 5.03
N PHE A 98 16.51 2.99 4.90
CA PHE A 98 17.27 2.91 3.65
C PHE A 98 18.69 2.36 3.80
N PRO A 99 18.88 1.15 4.36
CA PRO A 99 20.19 0.63 4.75
C PRO A 99 21.20 0.51 3.60
N LYS A 100 20.76 0.49 2.34
CA LYS A 100 21.64 0.46 1.16
C LYS A 100 22.03 1.85 0.65
N LEU A 101 21.22 2.87 0.95
CA LEU A 101 21.44 4.25 0.51
C LEU A 101 22.19 5.07 1.58
N SER A 102 21.96 4.75 2.86
CA SER A 102 22.49 5.49 4.01
C SER A 102 23.60 4.77 4.79
N ALA A 103 24.20 3.74 4.17
CA ALA A 103 25.40 3.05 4.68
C ALA A 103 26.68 3.87 4.47
#